data_AF-A0A835USF6-F1
#
_entry.id   AF-A0A835USF6-F1
#
_cell.length_a   1.000
_cell.length_b   1.000
_cell.length_c   1.000
_cell.angle_alpha   90.00
_cell.angle_beta   90.00
_cell.angle_gamma   90.00
#
_symmetry.space_group_name_H-M   'P 1'
#
loop_
_entity.id
_entity.type
_entity.pdbx_description
1 polymer ?
#
loop_
_entity_poly.entity_id
_entity_poly.type
_entity_poly.pdbx_seq_one_letter_code
_entity_poly.pdbx_strand_id
1 'polypeptide(L)'
;MKLDSYLEIDVNGEETFFVNKEILCSYSCMLRKLFRKSLATSPTKSSKVKVIFHDLPGGAEAFEQMTKFCYNNGNIHITPNNTCLLYYVAEYMEISTEGVHPSFSLINQVLKSVQGISNWSWHEVLKALKQCQNHFPSLNSSGIPDKLLHSVVARIAASKALQVLAVLHRKLGITLLFGCQELHELQE
;
A
#
# COMPACT_ATOMS: atom_id res chain seq x y z
N MET A 1 -19.94 -14.70 -25.77
CA MET A 1 -19.36 -13.76 -24.78
C MET A 1 -20.50 -13.29 -23.89
N LYS A 2 -20.57 -13.74 -22.62
CA LYS A 2 -21.68 -13.37 -21.71
C LYS A 2 -21.47 -11.94 -21.24
N LEU A 3 -22.37 -11.03 -21.62
CA LEU A 3 -22.29 -9.60 -21.27
C LEU A 3 -22.58 -9.36 -19.78
N ASP A 4 -23.17 -10.35 -19.12
CA ASP A 4 -23.65 -10.33 -17.73
C ASP A 4 -22.51 -10.36 -16.70
N SER A 5 -21.27 -10.57 -17.15
CA SER A 5 -20.08 -10.70 -16.30
C SER A 5 -19.30 -9.39 -16.10
N TYR A 6 -19.73 -8.26 -16.68
CA TYR A 6 -19.03 -6.96 -16.52
C TYR A 6 -19.69 -6.07 -15.46
N LEU A 7 -18.86 -5.46 -14.62
CA LEU A 7 -19.21 -4.53 -13.55
C LEU A 7 -18.80 -3.12 -13.95
N GLU A 8 -19.64 -2.15 -13.64
CA GLU A 8 -19.28 -0.74 -13.66
C GLU A 8 -18.85 -0.33 -12.25
N ILE A 9 -17.64 0.18 -12.10
CA ILE A 9 -17.08 0.56 -10.80
C ILE A 9 -16.66 2.02 -10.86
N ASP A 10 -17.36 2.88 -10.12
CA ASP A 10 -17.00 4.27 -9.91
C ASP A 10 -16.06 4.36 -8.70
N VAL A 11 -14.90 5.00 -8.88
CA VAL A 11 -13.86 5.13 -7.86
C VAL A 11 -13.71 6.60 -7.49
N ASN A 12 -14.12 6.95 -6.27
CA ASN A 12 -14.04 8.26 -5.64
C ASN A 12 -14.69 9.39 -6.46
N GLY A 13 -15.58 9.08 -7.41
CA GLY A 13 -16.08 10.03 -8.40
C GLY A 13 -15.01 10.56 -9.38
N GLU A 14 -13.81 9.98 -9.38
CA GLU A 14 -12.69 10.34 -10.26
C GLU A 14 -12.79 9.64 -11.61
N GLU A 15 -12.89 8.31 -11.60
CA GLU A 15 -12.93 7.48 -12.80
C GLU A 15 -13.93 6.31 -12.65
N THR A 16 -14.45 5.85 -13.79
CA THR A 16 -15.33 4.68 -13.87
C THR A 16 -14.67 3.56 -14.69
N PHE A 17 -14.55 2.38 -14.08
CA PHE A 17 -13.94 1.20 -14.67
C PHE A 17 -14.98 0.17 -15.08
N PHE A 18 -14.76 -0.50 -16.22
CA PHE A 18 -15.56 -1.64 -16.66
C PHE A 18 -14.74 -2.92 -16.53
N VAL A 19 -15.03 -3.74 -15.52
CA VAL A 19 -14.20 -4.90 -15.17
C VAL A 19 -15.01 -6.19 -15.12
N ASN A 20 -14.33 -7.32 -15.31
CA ASN A 20 -14.97 -8.63 -15.25
C ASN A 20 -15.15 -9.05 -13.78
N LYS A 21 -16.40 -9.30 -13.41
CA LYS A 21 -16.83 -9.72 -12.08
C LYS A 21 -16.08 -10.95 -11.60
N GLU A 22 -15.93 -11.97 -12.44
CA GLU A 22 -15.34 -13.25 -12.08
C GLU A 22 -13.85 -13.10 -11.79
N ILE A 23 -13.15 -12.32 -12.61
CA ILE A 23 -11.72 -12.01 -12.40
C ILE A 23 -11.54 -11.28 -11.07
N LEU A 24 -12.27 -10.19 -10.81
CA LEU A 24 -12.05 -9.45 -9.57
C LEU A 24 -12.50 -10.23 -8.33
N CYS A 25 -13.58 -11.02 -8.44
CA CYS A 25 -14.03 -11.88 -7.35
C CYS A 25 -13.05 -13.01 -7.05
N SER A 26 -12.21 -13.47 -7.98
CA SER A 26 -11.22 -14.51 -7.65
C SER A 26 -10.14 -13.99 -6.71
N TYR A 27 -9.82 -12.69 -6.77
CA TYR A 27 -8.82 -12.06 -5.91
C TYR A 27 -9.39 -11.36 -4.68
N SER A 28 -10.48 -10.59 -4.80
CA SER A 28 -10.98 -9.75 -3.70
C SER A 28 -12.04 -10.46 -2.84
N CYS A 29 -11.71 -10.70 -1.56
CA CYS A 29 -12.69 -11.17 -0.57
C CYS A 29 -13.84 -10.18 -0.37
N MET A 30 -13.52 -8.89 -0.32
CA MET A 30 -14.50 -7.83 -0.14
C MET A 30 -15.56 -7.86 -1.25
N LEU A 31 -15.12 -7.92 -2.51
CA LEU A 31 -16.03 -7.99 -3.67
C LEU A 31 -16.85 -9.29 -3.66
N ARG A 32 -16.25 -10.43 -3.32
CA ARG A 32 -17.02 -11.69 -3.15
C ARG A 32 -18.14 -11.54 -2.14
N LYS A 33 -17.85 -10.96 -0.97
CA LYS A 33 -18.83 -10.73 0.10
C LYS A 33 -19.94 -9.78 -0.36
N LEU A 34 -19.57 -8.69 -1.04
CA LEU A 34 -20.49 -7.69 -1.57
C LEU A 34 -21.49 -8.31 -2.57
N PHE A 35 -20.99 -9.09 -3.53
CA PHE A 35 -21.87 -9.68 -4.54
C PHE A 35 -22.71 -10.85 -4.02
N ARG A 36 -22.21 -11.66 -3.08
CA ARG A 36 -23.01 -12.71 -2.43
C ARG A 36 -24.21 -12.11 -1.68
N LYS A 37 -24.01 -11.00 -0.97
CA LYS A 37 -25.12 -10.30 -0.28
C LYS A 37 -26.17 -9.82 -1.28
N SER A 38 -25.77 -9.20 -2.41
CA SER A 38 -26.74 -8.70 -3.40
C SER A 38 -27.64 -9.79 -4.01
N LEU A 39 -27.08 -10.99 -4.25
CA LEU A 39 -27.82 -12.13 -4.80
C LEU A 39 -28.82 -12.71 -3.79
N ALA A 40 -28.53 -12.64 -2.49
CA ALA A 40 -29.43 -13.10 -1.45
C ALA A 40 -30.65 -12.17 -1.26
N THR A 41 -30.53 -10.87 -1.59
CA THR A 41 -31.58 -9.88 -1.36
C THR A 41 -32.48 -9.63 -2.58
N SER A 42 -32.05 -9.99 -3.80
CA SER A 42 -32.84 -9.82 -5.03
C SER A 42 -32.53 -10.92 -6.06
N PRO A 43 -33.25 -12.07 -6.04
CA PRO A 43 -32.99 -13.21 -6.92
C PRO A 43 -33.36 -12.99 -8.40
N THR A 44 -34.06 -11.90 -8.75
CA THR A 44 -34.87 -11.83 -9.99
C THR A 44 -34.53 -10.72 -10.98
N LYS A 45 -33.41 -10.01 -10.86
CA LYS A 45 -32.99 -9.04 -11.90
C LYS A 45 -31.50 -9.14 -12.24
N SER A 46 -31.23 -9.49 -13.50
CA SER A 46 -29.96 -9.28 -14.21
C SER A 46 -29.71 -7.79 -14.48
N SER A 47 -29.91 -6.92 -13.48
CA SER A 47 -29.58 -5.51 -13.61
C SER A 47 -28.06 -5.35 -13.58
N LYS A 48 -27.50 -4.61 -14.53
CA LYS A 48 -26.11 -4.11 -14.48
C LYS A 48 -25.81 -3.60 -13.07
N VAL A 49 -24.85 -4.21 -12.40
CA VAL A 49 -24.47 -3.85 -11.04
C VAL A 49 -23.40 -2.76 -11.14
N LYS A 50 -23.75 -1.56 -10.68
CA LYS A 50 -22.81 -0.46 -10.47
C LYS A 50 -22.33 -0.49 -9.01
N VAL A 51 -21.02 -0.49 -8.81
CA VAL A 51 -20.38 -0.35 -7.50
C VAL A 51 -19.77 1.04 -7.43
N ILE A 52 -19.91 1.72 -6.29
CA ILE A 52 -19.34 3.04 -6.06
C ILE A 52 -18.46 2.94 -4.81
N PHE A 53 -17.19 3.30 -4.96
CA PHE A 53 -16.27 3.49 -3.85
C PHE A 53 -16.14 4.99 -3.60
N HIS A 54 -16.39 5.45 -2.38
CA HIS A 54 -16.30 6.87 -2.04
C HIS A 54 -14.90 7.26 -1.53
N ASP A 55 -14.23 6.34 -0.84
CA ASP A 55 -12.95 6.60 -0.16
C ASP A 55 -11.95 5.47 -0.44
N LEU A 56 -11.86 5.03 -1.70
CA LEU A 56 -10.86 4.03 -2.09
C LEU A 56 -9.46 4.64 -1.88
N PRO A 57 -8.61 3.99 -1.08
CA PRO A 57 -7.28 4.48 -0.83
C PRO A 57 -6.40 4.49 -2.07
N GLY A 58 -5.79 5.64 -2.35
CA GLY A 58 -5.01 5.86 -3.57
C GLY A 58 -5.85 6.04 -4.85
N GLY A 59 -7.18 6.14 -4.73
CA GLY A 59 -8.08 6.54 -5.79
C GLY A 59 -8.06 5.65 -7.04
N ALA A 60 -8.39 6.26 -8.18
CA ALA A 60 -8.47 5.55 -9.45
C ALA A 60 -7.14 4.88 -9.85
N GLU A 61 -6.00 5.53 -9.58
CA GLU A 61 -4.67 4.98 -9.86
C GLU A 61 -4.45 3.66 -9.11
N ALA A 62 -4.85 3.61 -7.83
CA ALA A 62 -4.71 2.40 -7.02
C ALA A 62 -5.58 1.25 -7.53
N PHE A 63 -6.81 1.58 -7.90
CA PHE A 63 -7.73 0.63 -8.50
C PHE A 63 -7.18 0.08 -9.82
N GLU A 64 -6.66 0.94 -10.69
CA GLU A 64 -6.08 0.56 -11.97
C GLU A 64 -4.91 -0.42 -11.78
N GLN A 65 -3.99 -0.14 -10.85
CA GLN A 65 -2.87 -1.04 -10.56
C GLN A 65 -3.33 -2.39 -9.99
N MET A 66 -4.32 -2.38 -9.08
CA MET A 66 -4.91 -3.63 -8.56
C MET A 66 -5.58 -4.44 -9.69
N THR A 67 -6.31 -3.79 -10.60
CA THR A 67 -6.91 -4.52 -11.74
C THR A 67 -5.84 -5.10 -12.65
N LYS A 68 -4.78 -4.36 -12.97
CA LYS A 68 -3.63 -4.89 -13.75
C LYS A 68 -3.08 -6.16 -13.13
N PHE A 69 -2.92 -6.19 -11.80
CA PHE A 69 -2.52 -7.39 -11.08
C PHE A 69 -3.50 -8.55 -11.24
N CYS A 70 -4.81 -8.32 -11.05
CA CYS A 70 -5.83 -9.37 -11.17
C CYS A 70 -5.92 -9.95 -12.59
N TYR A 71 -5.82 -9.09 -13.61
CA TYR A 71 -5.87 -9.49 -15.02
C TYR A 71 -4.58 -10.15 -15.51
N ASN A 72 -3.46 -9.91 -14.84
CA ASN A 72 -2.15 -10.50 -15.17
C ASN A 72 -1.82 -11.72 -14.28
N ASN A 73 -2.84 -12.51 -13.94
CA ASN A 73 -2.71 -13.74 -13.16
C ASN A 73 -1.96 -13.57 -11.83
N GLY A 74 -2.19 -12.46 -11.14
CA GLY A 74 -1.56 -12.17 -9.85
C GLY A 74 -0.09 -11.77 -9.96
N ASN A 75 0.33 -11.22 -11.10
CA ASN A 75 1.67 -10.67 -11.29
C ASN A 75 1.61 -9.18 -11.56
N ILE A 76 2.46 -8.41 -10.89
CA ILE A 76 2.62 -6.98 -11.15
C ILE A 76 4.06 -6.56 -10.89
N HIS A 77 4.53 -5.57 -11.66
CA HIS A 77 5.83 -4.98 -11.43
C HIS A 77 5.76 -3.99 -10.26
N ILE A 78 6.42 -4.33 -9.16
CA ILE A 78 6.44 -3.51 -7.95
C ILE A 78 7.69 -2.62 -7.99
N THR A 79 7.47 -1.33 -7.81
CA THR A 79 8.49 -0.28 -7.79
C THR A 79 8.29 0.59 -6.55
N PRO A 80 9.31 1.34 -6.10
CA PRO A 80 9.16 2.27 -5.00
C PRO A 80 7.98 3.25 -5.17
N ASN A 81 7.60 3.58 -6.41
CA ASN A 81 6.53 4.52 -6.73
C ASN A 81 5.11 3.92 -6.66
N ASN A 82 4.96 2.60 -6.59
CA ASN A 82 3.63 1.98 -6.49
C ASN A 82 3.51 1.05 -5.27
N THR A 83 4.60 0.81 -4.52
CA THR A 83 4.60 -0.06 -3.34
C THR A 83 3.53 0.32 -2.32
N CYS A 84 3.49 1.59 -1.88
CA CYS A 84 2.48 2.04 -0.90
C CYS A 84 1.07 1.85 -1.46
N LEU A 85 0.84 2.37 -2.67
CA LEU A 85 -0.45 2.31 -3.34
C LEU A 85 -0.98 0.86 -3.47
N LEU A 86 -0.13 -0.07 -3.90
CA LEU A 86 -0.46 -1.50 -4.01
C LEU A 86 -0.75 -2.15 -2.66
N TYR A 87 0.01 -1.81 -1.62
CA TYR A 87 -0.19 -2.37 -0.28
C TYR A 87 -1.58 -2.05 0.25
N TYR A 88 -1.93 -0.77 0.22
CA TYR A 88 -3.16 -0.32 0.84
C TYR A 88 -4.42 -0.63 0.05
N VAL A 89 -4.36 -0.58 -1.29
CA VAL A 89 -5.50 -1.05 -2.10
C VAL A 89 -5.71 -2.55 -1.91
N ALA A 90 -4.64 -3.32 -1.74
CA ALA A 90 -4.73 -4.75 -1.47
C ALA A 90 -5.37 -5.02 -0.10
N GLU A 91 -4.98 -4.24 0.91
CA GLU A 91 -5.56 -4.31 2.26
C GLU A 91 -7.05 -3.93 2.24
N TYR A 92 -7.40 -2.78 1.66
CA TYR A 92 -8.77 -2.28 1.58
C TYR A 92 -9.71 -3.23 0.82
N MET A 93 -9.25 -3.74 -0.32
CA MET A 93 -10.03 -4.65 -1.15
C MET A 93 -10.04 -6.09 -0.64
N GLU A 94 -9.37 -6.35 0.49
CA GLU A 94 -9.13 -7.68 1.05
C GLU A 94 -8.65 -8.65 -0.05
N ILE A 95 -7.61 -8.27 -0.80
CA ILE A 95 -7.02 -9.12 -1.83
C ILE A 95 -6.46 -10.37 -1.15
N SER A 96 -7.14 -11.48 -1.37
CA SER A 96 -6.98 -12.73 -0.65
C SER A 96 -6.17 -13.74 -1.47
N THR A 97 -5.49 -14.64 -0.76
CA THR A 97 -4.82 -15.82 -1.32
C THR A 97 -5.74 -17.02 -1.44
N GLU A 98 -7.00 -16.92 -1.03
CA GLU A 98 -7.94 -18.04 -1.12
C GLU A 98 -8.16 -18.45 -2.58
N GLY A 99 -7.66 -19.65 -2.94
CA GLY A 99 -7.76 -20.20 -4.29
C GLY A 99 -6.61 -19.83 -5.23
N VAL A 100 -5.60 -19.08 -4.76
CA VAL A 100 -4.42 -18.70 -5.54
C VAL A 100 -3.16 -19.04 -4.74
N HIS A 101 -2.11 -19.56 -5.38
CA HIS A 101 -0.88 -19.94 -4.68
C HIS A 101 -0.31 -18.74 -3.87
N PRO A 102 0.22 -18.91 -2.64
CA PRO A 102 0.62 -17.81 -1.75
C PRO A 102 1.64 -16.81 -2.32
N SER A 103 2.41 -17.22 -3.33
CA SER A 103 3.32 -16.35 -4.10
C SER A 103 2.60 -15.28 -4.93
N PHE A 104 1.33 -15.48 -5.23
CA PHE A 104 0.46 -14.54 -5.92
C PHE A 104 -0.36 -13.68 -4.94
N SER A 105 0.03 -13.61 -3.66
CA SER A 105 -0.51 -12.60 -2.76
C SER A 105 0.10 -11.25 -3.09
N LEU A 106 -0.73 -10.27 -3.46
CA LEU A 106 -0.27 -8.90 -3.71
C LEU A 106 0.45 -8.32 -2.48
N ILE A 107 -0.11 -8.55 -1.29
CA ILE A 107 0.48 -8.10 -0.01
C ILE A 107 1.86 -8.74 0.18
N ASN A 108 2.01 -10.06 -0.04
CA ASN A 108 3.32 -10.70 0.13
C ASN A 108 4.34 -10.22 -0.90
N GLN A 109 3.94 -10.01 -2.15
CA GLN A 109 4.83 -9.47 -3.19
C GLN A 109 5.32 -8.06 -2.80
N VAL A 110 4.42 -7.21 -2.31
CA VAL A 110 4.76 -5.88 -1.80
C VAL A 110 5.71 -5.97 -0.61
N LEU A 111 5.38 -6.78 0.41
CA LEU A 111 6.25 -6.95 1.58
C LEU A 111 7.65 -7.48 1.21
N LYS A 112 7.74 -8.38 0.25
CA LYS A 112 9.01 -8.90 -0.28
C LYS A 112 9.81 -7.82 -1.00
N SER A 113 9.16 -6.95 -1.77
CA SER A 113 9.84 -5.82 -2.43
C SER A 113 10.50 -4.88 -1.41
N VAL A 114 9.84 -4.64 -0.27
CA VAL A 114 10.33 -3.75 0.79
C VAL A 114 11.40 -4.40 1.67
N GLN A 115 11.52 -5.73 1.71
CA GLN A 115 12.70 -6.37 2.30
C GLN A 115 14.00 -5.95 1.58
N GLY A 116 13.92 -5.61 0.28
CA GLY A 116 15.04 -5.09 -0.51
C GLY A 116 15.25 -3.57 -0.44
N ILE A 117 14.61 -2.86 0.51
CA ILE A 117 14.66 -1.40 0.62
C ILE A 117 16.08 -0.84 0.79
N SER A 118 17.03 -1.62 1.29
CA SER A 118 18.44 -1.23 1.38
C SER A 118 19.05 -0.91 0.01
N ASN A 119 18.54 -1.52 -1.06
CA ASN A 119 19.03 -1.31 -2.43
C ASN A 119 18.39 -0.10 -3.12
N TRP A 120 17.34 0.49 -2.54
CA TRP A 120 16.68 1.66 -3.12
C TRP A 120 17.54 2.91 -2.92
N SER A 121 17.53 3.84 -3.87
CA SER A 121 18.12 5.16 -3.69
C SER A 121 17.44 5.95 -2.56
N TRP A 122 18.10 7.00 -2.07
CA TRP A 122 17.50 7.91 -1.07
C TRP A 122 16.22 8.57 -1.59
N HIS A 123 16.23 8.96 -2.86
CA HIS A 123 15.08 9.54 -3.54
C HIS A 123 13.89 8.58 -3.58
N GLU A 124 14.12 7.31 -3.91
CA GLU A 124 13.06 6.30 -3.98
C GLU A 124 12.40 6.03 -2.62
N VAL A 125 13.19 5.93 -1.54
CA VAL A 125 12.65 5.73 -0.18
C VAL A 125 11.81 6.93 0.25
N LEU A 126 12.31 8.16 0.05
CA LEU A 126 11.57 9.38 0.41
C LEU A 126 10.30 9.54 -0.43
N LYS A 127 10.36 9.21 -1.72
CA LYS A 127 9.22 9.28 -2.62
C LYS A 127 8.13 8.29 -2.21
N ALA A 128 8.51 7.04 -1.93
CA ALA A 128 7.59 6.03 -1.41
C ALA A 128 6.95 6.48 -0.08
N LEU A 129 7.75 6.99 0.86
CA LEU A 129 7.24 7.49 2.15
C LEU A 129 6.23 8.63 1.97
N LYS A 130 6.53 9.58 1.08
CA LYS A 130 5.62 10.68 0.74
C LYS A 130 4.31 10.17 0.14
N GLN A 131 4.35 9.15 -0.71
CA GLN A 131 3.14 8.54 -1.26
C GLN A 131 2.29 7.85 -0.19
N CYS A 132 2.92 7.16 0.75
CA CYS A 132 2.22 6.62 1.92
C CYS A 132 1.52 7.75 2.71
N GLN A 133 2.17 8.90 2.92
CA GLN A 133 1.55 10.03 3.63
C GLN A 133 0.37 10.66 2.88
N ASN A 134 0.51 10.89 1.57
CA ASN A 134 -0.50 11.61 0.77
C ASN A 134 -1.83 10.86 0.65
N HIS A 135 -1.77 9.53 0.60
CA HIS A 135 -2.95 8.70 0.37
C HIS A 135 -3.48 8.08 1.67
N PHE A 136 -2.76 8.21 2.80
CA PHE A 136 -3.06 7.55 4.07
C PHE A 136 -2.71 8.42 5.29
N PRO A 137 -3.56 9.40 5.63
CA PRO A 137 -3.29 10.30 6.75
C PRO A 137 -3.33 9.62 8.13
N SER A 138 -4.04 8.49 8.28
CA SER A 138 -4.07 7.71 9.53
C SER A 138 -3.05 6.56 9.49
N LEU A 139 -1.78 6.88 9.73
CA LEU A 139 -0.63 5.96 9.83
C LEU A 139 -0.66 5.10 11.11
N ASN A 140 -1.80 4.46 11.40
CA ASN A 140 -1.95 3.58 12.56
C ASN A 140 -1.61 2.11 12.24
N SER A 141 -1.12 1.81 11.03
CA SER A 141 -0.82 0.43 10.61
C SER A 141 0.68 0.12 10.64
N SER A 142 1.03 -0.90 11.42
CA SER A 142 2.34 -1.53 11.38
C SER A 142 2.55 -2.21 10.03
N GLY A 143 3.26 -1.56 9.11
CA GLY A 143 3.27 -1.99 7.71
C GLY A 143 4.42 -1.43 6.87
N ILE A 144 4.13 -1.10 5.62
CA ILE A 144 5.09 -0.49 4.69
C ILE A 144 5.65 0.85 5.19
N PRO A 145 4.83 1.78 5.73
CA PRO A 145 5.34 3.08 6.19
C PRO A 145 6.40 2.96 7.28
N ASP A 146 6.24 2.05 8.24
CA ASP A 146 7.22 1.85 9.31
C ASP A 146 8.55 1.36 8.77
N LYS A 147 8.53 0.46 7.78
CA LYS A 147 9.75 -0.03 7.13
C LYS A 147 10.45 1.10 6.37
N LEU A 148 9.69 1.95 5.69
CA LEU A 148 10.22 3.14 5.01
C LEU A 148 10.83 4.12 6.01
N LEU A 149 10.13 4.40 7.11
CA LEU A 149 10.60 5.29 8.18
C LEU A 149 11.86 4.75 8.85
N HIS A 150 11.89 3.47 9.20
CA HIS A 150 13.10 2.82 9.73
C HIS A 150 14.27 2.92 8.76
N SER A 151 14.03 2.75 7.45
CA SER A 151 15.08 2.93 6.43
C SER A 151 15.61 4.36 6.40
N VAL A 152 14.73 5.37 6.49
CA VAL A 152 15.11 6.78 6.57
C VAL A 152 15.97 7.04 7.82
N VAL A 153 15.50 6.61 8.99
CA VAL A 153 16.22 6.78 10.26
C VAL A 153 17.59 6.10 10.22
N ALA A 154 17.66 4.86 9.74
CA ALA A 154 18.91 4.11 9.65
C ALA A 154 19.95 4.79 8.75
N ARG A 155 19.50 5.35 7.60
CA ARG A 155 20.39 6.07 6.68
C ARG A 155 20.84 7.42 7.23
N ILE A 156 19.98 8.13 7.96
CA ILE A 156 20.36 9.37 8.66
C ILE A 156 21.41 9.05 9.73
N ALA A 157 21.17 8.03 10.56
CA ALA A 157 22.12 7.59 11.58
C ALA A 157 23.48 7.15 10.98
N ALA A 158 23.45 6.52 9.80
CA ALA A 158 24.65 6.14 9.05
C ALA A 158 25.34 7.31 8.32
N SER A 159 24.76 8.52 8.32
CA SER A 159 25.34 9.67 7.62
C SER A 159 26.68 10.06 8.23
N LYS A 160 27.72 10.09 7.38
CA LYS A 160 29.07 10.52 7.76
C LYS A 160 29.09 11.94 8.35
N ALA A 161 28.18 12.82 7.93
CA ALA A 161 28.09 14.18 8.47
C ALA A 161 27.69 14.17 9.96
N LEU A 162 26.71 13.35 10.34
CA LEU A 162 26.31 13.16 11.74
C LEU A 162 27.43 12.50 12.56
N GLN A 163 28.13 11.52 11.96
CA GLN A 163 29.28 10.88 12.62
C GLN A 163 30.44 11.87 12.83
N VAL A 164 30.75 12.72 11.85
CA VAL A 164 31.79 13.75 11.94
C VAL A 164 31.41 14.81 12.96
N LEU A 165 30.16 15.28 12.98
CA LEU A 165 29.67 16.21 14.00
C LEU A 165 29.76 15.60 15.40
N ALA A 166 29.40 14.33 15.58
CA ALA A 166 29.53 13.62 16.86
C ALA A 166 31.00 13.44 17.29
N VAL A 167 31.92 13.22 16.35
CA VAL A 167 33.37 13.15 16.62
C VAL A 167 33.93 14.54 16.98
N LEU A 168 33.54 15.59 16.26
CA LEU A 168 33.96 16.96 16.54
C LEU A 168 33.42 17.46 17.88
N HIS A 169 32.17 17.14 18.22
CA HIS A 169 31.57 17.41 19.53
C HIS A 169 32.42 16.83 20.67
N ARG A 170 32.74 15.53 20.60
CA ARG A 170 33.60 14.86 21.59
C ARG A 170 35.01 15.44 21.67
N LYS A 171 35.57 15.89 20.54
CA LYS A 171 36.93 16.48 20.49
C LYS A 171 37.00 17.92 20.96
N LEU A 172 35.94 18.71 20.73
CA LEU A 172 35.92 20.16 21.01
C LEU A 172 35.16 20.50 22.30
N GLY A 173 34.48 19.53 22.94
CA GLY A 173 33.74 19.75 24.19
C GLY A 173 32.52 20.67 24.04
N ILE A 174 32.00 20.84 22.82
CA ILE A 174 30.92 21.79 22.52
C ILE A 174 29.57 21.10 22.72
N THR A 175 28.86 21.35 23.82
CA THR A 175 27.48 20.86 24.01
C THR A 175 26.54 21.53 23.02
N LEU A 176 26.17 20.85 21.93
CA LEU A 176 25.00 21.26 21.14
C LEU A 176 23.75 20.93 21.95
N LEU A 177 23.02 21.95 22.36
CA LEU A 177 21.61 21.87 22.77
C LEU A 177 20.80 21.40 21.55
N PHE A 178 20.88 20.12 21.22
CA PHE A 178 19.79 19.49 20.50
C PHE A 178 18.64 19.46 21.49
N GLY A 179 17.59 20.25 21.22
CA GLY A 179 16.33 20.18 21.93
C GLY A 179 15.74 18.77 21.79
N CYS A 180 16.14 17.89 22.69
CA CYS A 180 15.49 16.63 23.02
C CYS A 180 15.04 16.79 24.47
N GLN A 181 13.90 17.44 24.65
CA GLN A 181 13.10 17.16 25.82
C GLN A 181 12.57 15.74 25.62
N GLU A 182 12.91 14.87 26.57
CA GLU A 182 12.41 13.49 26.76
C GLU A 182 13.07 12.36 25.93
N LEU A 183 14.29 12.01 26.33
CA LEU A 183 14.82 10.63 26.26
C LEU A 183 15.29 10.18 27.66
N HIS A 184 14.47 10.46 28.69
CA HIS A 184 14.80 10.16 30.08
C HIS A 184 13.94 8.98 30.59
N GLU A 185 13.84 7.89 29.83
CA GLU A 185 13.11 6.70 30.31
C GLU A 185 13.48 5.36 29.62
N LEU A 186 14.75 5.16 29.25
CA LEU A 186 15.24 3.83 28.85
C LEU A 186 16.60 3.51 29.45
N GLN A 187 16.70 3.56 30.78
CA GLN A 187 17.80 2.90 31.50
C GLN A 187 17.47 2.55 32.96
N GLU A 188 16.37 1.83 33.17
CA GLU A 188 16.31 0.82 34.24
C GLU A 188 16.31 -0.59 33.64
#